data_AF-A0A2S4N930-F1
#
_entry.id   AF-A0A2S4N930-F1
#
_cell.length_a   1.000
_cell.length_b   1.000
_cell.length_c   1.000
_cell.angle_alpha   90.00
_cell.angle_beta   90.00
_cell.angle_gamma   90.00
#
_symmetry.space_group_name_H-M   'P 1'
#
loop_
_entity.id
_entity.type
_entity.pdbx_description
1 polymer ?
#
loop_
_entity_poly.entity_id
_entity_poly.type
_entity_poly.pdbx_seq_one_letter_code
_entity_poly.pdbx_strand_id
1 'polypeptide(L)'
;MRTKLLIFFLMLTLGVFSQKKQNWKNTFLYGFQLPDELENFSGIYLTIKYKGEPILPKSVKIGGKSIKIASEPFYLFDKSATIDHTKLPFEVQGKTYYWLLDGDMLTEMALHPNRYQIDITTANSEATKRFHLPETFDCVPENCLNVAYLQSFTATKRAKFLQKKIWKLSVREKKITLKEQPETIKDSTLTFSLRNPIPKGILMALPELNKEDHSIQEFTIDNCYWIENTFLIPIKSKIIKRQPDSCYENYATIEGKICSKSGCITGKGSGLCSKLNSSTNKIKYKLTLIIEP
;
A
#
# COMPACT_ATOMS: atom_id res chain seq x y z
N MET A 1 -64.55 34.09 0.60
CA MET A 1 -64.05 33.06 -0.36
C MET A 1 -62.52 32.99 -0.43
N ARG A 2 -61.81 34.14 -0.51
CA ARG A 2 -60.33 34.21 -0.53
C ARG A 2 -59.60 33.50 0.65
N THR A 3 -60.08 33.64 1.88
CA THR A 3 -59.43 33.04 3.07
C THR A 3 -59.50 31.51 3.10
N LYS A 4 -60.62 30.93 2.65
CA LYS A 4 -60.78 29.46 2.54
C LYS A 4 -59.87 28.87 1.45
N LEU A 5 -59.66 29.61 0.36
CA LEU A 5 -58.74 29.23 -0.72
C LEU A 5 -57.28 29.23 -0.26
N LEU A 6 -56.89 30.25 0.53
CA LEU A 6 -55.55 30.36 1.13
C LEU A 6 -55.26 29.24 2.13
N ILE A 7 -56.24 28.89 2.99
CA ILE A 7 -56.11 27.78 3.94
C ILE A 7 -55.99 26.44 3.20
N PHE A 8 -56.75 26.24 2.13
CA PHE A 8 -56.64 25.03 1.29
C PHE A 8 -55.27 24.93 0.60
N PHE A 9 -54.76 26.04 0.08
CA PHE A 9 -53.42 26.10 -0.53
C PHE A 9 -52.30 25.87 0.51
N LEU A 10 -52.47 26.41 1.72
CA LEU A 10 -51.56 26.17 2.85
C LEU A 10 -51.57 24.69 3.28
N MET A 11 -52.74 24.06 3.38
CA MET A 11 -52.88 22.63 3.73
C MET A 11 -52.27 21.72 2.65
N LEU A 12 -52.47 22.05 1.37
CA LEU A 12 -51.86 21.32 0.25
C LEU A 12 -50.34 21.43 0.27
N THR A 13 -49.80 22.64 0.46
CA THR A 13 -48.35 22.84 0.51
C THR A 13 -47.72 22.14 1.71
N LEU A 14 -48.30 22.29 2.92
CA LEU A 14 -47.83 21.60 4.13
C LEU A 14 -47.89 20.07 4.01
N GLY A 15 -48.94 19.52 3.39
CA GLY A 15 -49.08 18.08 3.12
C GLY A 15 -47.98 17.54 2.21
N VAL A 16 -47.65 18.26 1.13
CA VAL A 16 -46.59 17.87 0.18
C VAL A 16 -45.19 17.96 0.83
N PHE A 17 -44.93 18.96 1.66
CA PHE A 17 -43.65 19.06 2.39
C PHE A 17 -43.49 17.96 3.44
N SER A 18 -44.56 17.61 4.16
CA SER A 18 -44.55 16.53 5.16
C SER A 18 -44.31 15.15 4.53
N GLN A 19 -45.02 14.84 3.44
CA GLN A 19 -44.84 13.57 2.71
C GLN A 19 -43.42 13.41 2.15
N LYS A 20 -42.85 14.49 1.58
CA LYS A 20 -41.48 14.45 1.05
C LYS A 20 -40.46 14.10 2.12
N LYS A 21 -40.60 14.62 3.35
CA LYS A 21 -39.69 14.31 4.46
C LYS A 21 -39.90 12.88 5.01
N GLN A 22 -41.16 12.43 5.06
CA GLN A 22 -41.51 11.10 5.53
C GLN A 22 -41.00 9.99 4.60
N ASN A 23 -40.96 10.23 3.30
CA ASN A 23 -40.47 9.29 2.29
C ASN A 23 -38.98 8.91 2.45
N TRP A 24 -38.18 9.74 3.11
CA TRP A 24 -36.74 9.50 3.33
C TRP A 24 -36.39 8.96 4.73
N LYS A 25 -37.39 8.74 5.61
CA LYS A 25 -37.15 8.40 7.02
C LYS A 25 -36.41 7.08 7.19
N ASN A 26 -36.62 6.12 6.28
CA ASN A 26 -35.97 4.80 6.29
C ASN A 26 -34.94 4.62 5.16
N THR A 27 -34.38 5.72 4.66
CA THR A 27 -33.36 5.69 3.60
C THR A 27 -32.03 6.18 4.16
N PHE A 28 -31.00 5.39 3.91
CA PHE A 28 -29.64 5.64 4.38
C PHE A 28 -28.69 5.77 3.20
N LEU A 29 -27.69 6.64 3.38
CA LEU A 29 -26.63 6.89 2.45
C LEU A 29 -25.32 6.39 3.05
N TYR A 30 -24.64 5.48 2.37
CA TYR A 30 -23.29 5.03 2.72
C TYR A 30 -22.30 5.63 1.72
N GLY A 31 -21.36 6.43 2.21
CA GLY A 31 -20.39 7.13 1.36
C GLY A 31 -18.96 6.76 1.70
N PHE A 32 -18.13 6.50 0.69
CA PHE A 32 -16.71 6.19 0.87
C PHE A 32 -15.85 6.58 -0.32
N GLN A 33 -14.55 6.70 -0.07
CA GLN A 33 -13.55 7.09 -1.06
C GLN A 33 -12.43 6.05 -1.10
N LEU A 34 -11.81 5.92 -2.27
CA LEU A 34 -10.57 5.16 -2.41
C LEU A 34 -9.37 6.07 -2.06
N PRO A 35 -8.19 5.50 -1.80
CA PRO A 35 -6.96 6.28 -1.79
C PRO A 35 -6.77 7.00 -3.12
N ASP A 36 -6.30 8.24 -3.06
CA ASP A 36 -6.11 9.10 -4.24
C ASP A 36 -5.19 8.43 -5.27
N GLU A 37 -4.24 7.61 -4.82
CA GLU A 37 -3.33 6.84 -5.67
C GLU A 37 -4.05 5.73 -6.44
N LEU A 38 -5.07 5.09 -5.83
CA LEU A 38 -5.82 4.01 -6.44
C LEU A 38 -6.88 4.54 -7.43
N GLU A 39 -7.42 5.74 -7.19
CA GLU A 39 -8.39 6.40 -8.09
C GLU A 39 -7.84 6.66 -9.50
N ASN A 40 -6.51 6.73 -9.66
CA ASN A 40 -5.86 6.96 -10.96
C ASN A 40 -5.77 5.71 -11.83
N PHE A 41 -6.05 4.52 -11.28
CA PHE A 41 -6.00 3.27 -12.03
C PHE A 41 -7.34 3.00 -12.70
N SER A 42 -7.31 2.67 -14.00
CA SER A 42 -8.48 2.14 -14.71
C SER A 42 -8.77 0.70 -14.28
N GLY A 43 -10.04 0.29 -14.33
CA GLY A 43 -10.43 -1.10 -14.05
C GLY A 43 -10.38 -1.48 -12.57
N ILE A 44 -10.63 -0.53 -11.67
CA ILE A 44 -10.99 -0.82 -10.27
C ILE A 44 -12.48 -1.13 -10.21
N TYR A 45 -12.82 -2.27 -9.61
CA TYR A 45 -14.20 -2.73 -9.42
C TYR A 45 -14.51 -2.79 -7.93
N LEU A 46 -15.66 -2.23 -7.57
CA LEU A 46 -16.18 -2.24 -6.21
C LEU A 46 -17.48 -3.02 -6.17
N THR A 47 -17.55 -4.00 -5.28
CA THR A 47 -18.74 -4.85 -5.13
C THR A 47 -19.08 -4.99 -3.67
N ILE A 48 -20.34 -4.74 -3.32
CA ILE A 48 -20.87 -5.03 -2.01
C ILE A 48 -21.28 -6.50 -1.95
N LYS A 49 -20.66 -7.22 -1.02
CA LYS A 49 -20.94 -8.62 -0.71
C LYS A 49 -21.78 -8.75 0.55
N TYR A 50 -22.66 -9.74 0.58
CA TYR A 50 -23.39 -10.20 1.75
C TYR A 50 -23.02 -11.66 2.02
N LYS A 51 -22.40 -11.94 3.19
CA LYS A 51 -21.91 -13.28 3.57
C LYS A 51 -20.96 -13.89 2.51
N GLY A 52 -20.07 -13.07 1.94
CA GLY A 52 -19.08 -13.49 0.96
C GLY A 52 -19.57 -13.54 -0.50
N GLU A 53 -20.88 -13.46 -0.74
CA GLU A 53 -21.47 -13.47 -2.09
C GLU A 53 -21.95 -12.07 -2.50
N PRO A 54 -21.94 -11.70 -3.79
CA PRO A 54 -22.54 -10.45 -4.25
C PRO A 54 -23.99 -10.33 -3.79
N ILE A 55 -24.40 -9.12 -3.37
CA ILE A 55 -25.80 -8.89 -2.97
C ILE A 55 -26.72 -9.17 -4.16
N LEU A 56 -27.68 -10.07 -3.96
CA LEU A 56 -28.73 -10.29 -4.93
C LEU A 56 -29.68 -9.08 -4.96
N PRO A 57 -30.09 -8.60 -6.15
CA PRO A 57 -30.97 -7.44 -6.27
C PRO A 57 -32.33 -7.66 -5.58
N LYS A 58 -32.48 -7.13 -4.37
CA LYS A 58 -33.76 -7.11 -3.63
C LYS A 58 -34.43 -5.76 -3.84
N SER A 59 -35.75 -5.76 -4.06
CA SER A 59 -36.50 -4.51 -4.13
C SER A 59 -36.73 -3.95 -2.73
N VAL A 60 -36.35 -2.70 -2.52
CA VAL A 60 -36.49 -1.97 -1.25
C VAL A 60 -37.06 -0.58 -1.49
N LYS A 61 -37.60 0.04 -0.42
CA LYS A 61 -38.19 1.38 -0.49
C LYS A 61 -37.15 2.45 -0.19
N ILE A 62 -36.72 3.18 -1.23
CA ILE A 62 -35.78 4.30 -1.16
C ILE A 62 -36.52 5.58 -1.56
N GLY A 63 -36.56 6.59 -0.68
CA GLY A 63 -37.23 7.87 -0.97
C GLY A 63 -38.71 7.71 -1.35
N GLY A 64 -39.38 6.69 -0.83
CA GLY A 64 -40.78 6.36 -1.16
C GLY A 64 -40.99 5.60 -2.47
N LYS A 65 -39.93 5.25 -3.21
CA LYS A 65 -39.97 4.47 -4.45
C LYS A 65 -39.39 3.07 -4.25
N SER A 66 -39.92 2.09 -4.97
CA SER A 66 -39.33 0.75 -5.01
C SER A 66 -38.12 0.76 -5.95
N ILE A 67 -36.95 0.46 -5.43
CA ILE A 67 -35.68 0.41 -6.17
C ILE A 67 -35.01 -0.93 -5.89
N LYS A 68 -34.30 -1.50 -6.86
CA LYS A 68 -33.47 -2.69 -6.63
C LYS A 68 -32.14 -2.25 -6.05
N ILE A 69 -31.70 -2.89 -4.96
CA ILE A 69 -30.37 -2.64 -4.41
C ILE A 69 -29.33 -3.11 -5.44
N ALA A 70 -28.46 -2.19 -5.85
CA ALA A 70 -27.29 -2.52 -6.64
C ALA A 70 -26.23 -3.17 -5.76
N SER A 71 -25.54 -4.19 -6.29
CA SER A 71 -24.32 -4.74 -5.70
C SER A 71 -23.14 -3.79 -5.89
N GLU A 72 -23.20 -2.86 -6.84
CA GLU A 72 -22.13 -1.91 -7.11
C GLU A 72 -22.49 -0.54 -6.54
N PRO A 73 -21.58 0.12 -5.79
CA PRO A 73 -21.77 1.48 -5.36
C PRO A 73 -21.63 2.43 -6.55
N PHE A 74 -22.43 3.51 -6.56
CA PHE A 74 -22.41 4.48 -7.63
C PHE A 74 -21.29 5.49 -7.42
N TYR A 75 -20.36 5.59 -8.37
CA TYR A 75 -19.31 6.61 -8.33
C TYR A 75 -19.84 7.96 -8.81
N LEU A 76 -19.69 8.98 -7.97
CA LEU A 76 -20.06 10.34 -8.32
C LEU A 76 -18.81 11.19 -8.54
N PHE A 77 -18.57 11.64 -9.78
CA PHE A 77 -17.42 12.48 -10.12
C PHE A 77 -17.59 13.91 -9.59
N ASP A 78 -18.68 14.57 -9.93
CA ASP A 78 -19.01 15.93 -9.50
C ASP A 78 -20.13 15.98 -8.47
N LYS A 79 -20.21 17.09 -7.73
CA LYS A 79 -21.30 17.32 -6.77
C LYS A 79 -22.66 17.18 -7.46
N SER A 80 -23.56 16.36 -6.91
CA SER A 80 -24.87 16.08 -7.51
C SER A 80 -25.90 15.70 -6.46
N ALA A 81 -27.18 15.92 -6.78
CA ALA A 81 -28.30 15.40 -6.01
C ALA A 81 -28.81 14.05 -6.53
N THR A 82 -28.25 13.52 -7.62
CA THR A 82 -28.68 12.25 -8.21
C THR A 82 -27.61 11.19 -8.01
N ILE A 83 -28.01 10.05 -7.44
CA ILE A 83 -27.17 8.86 -7.24
C ILE A 83 -27.93 7.69 -7.85
N ASP A 84 -27.36 6.98 -8.82
CA ASP A 84 -27.98 5.82 -9.47
C ASP A 84 -29.47 6.05 -9.81
N HIS A 85 -29.71 7.06 -10.67
CA HIS A 85 -31.05 7.51 -11.09
C HIS A 85 -32.01 7.97 -9.96
N THR A 86 -31.54 8.00 -8.71
CA THR A 86 -32.32 8.42 -7.53
C THR A 86 -31.97 9.85 -7.15
N LYS A 87 -32.97 10.75 -7.25
CA LYS A 87 -32.83 12.16 -6.87
C LYS A 87 -33.03 12.35 -5.37
N LEU A 88 -31.95 12.62 -4.66
CA LEU A 88 -31.91 13.02 -3.25
C LEU A 88 -32.51 14.41 -3.03
N PRO A 89 -32.94 14.73 -1.80
CA PRO A 89 -33.46 16.06 -1.45
C PRO A 89 -32.36 17.13 -1.29
N PHE A 90 -31.09 16.76 -1.49
CA PHE A 90 -29.93 17.64 -1.40
C PHE A 90 -28.78 17.09 -2.24
N GLU A 91 -27.80 17.94 -2.51
CA GLU A 91 -26.56 17.54 -3.17
C GLU A 91 -25.56 16.92 -2.20
N VAL A 92 -24.84 15.90 -2.68
CA VAL A 92 -23.70 15.25 -2.02
C VAL A 92 -22.41 15.59 -2.75
N GLN A 93 -21.27 15.44 -2.09
CA GLN A 93 -19.96 15.77 -2.66
C GLN A 93 -19.55 14.79 -3.77
N GLY A 94 -18.80 15.26 -4.76
CA GLY A 94 -18.19 14.42 -5.80
C GLY A 94 -16.96 13.65 -5.30
N LYS A 95 -16.27 12.98 -6.23
CA LYS A 95 -15.16 12.04 -5.97
C LYS A 95 -15.45 11.08 -4.83
N THR A 96 -16.63 10.48 -4.84
CA THR A 96 -17.11 9.64 -3.75
C THR A 96 -18.02 8.54 -4.30
N TYR A 97 -17.85 7.33 -3.78
CA TYR A 97 -18.75 6.21 -4.03
C TYR A 97 -19.91 6.26 -3.04
N TYR A 98 -21.13 6.11 -3.55
CA TYR A 98 -22.32 6.11 -2.73
C TYR A 98 -23.15 4.85 -2.94
N TRP A 99 -23.67 4.34 -1.83
CA TRP A 99 -24.59 3.22 -1.82
C TRP A 99 -25.84 3.57 -0.99
N LEU A 100 -27.02 3.33 -1.56
CA LEU A 100 -28.30 3.61 -0.92
C LEU A 100 -28.84 2.34 -0.27
N LEU A 101 -29.23 2.47 1.00
CA LEU A 101 -29.68 1.37 1.85
C LEU A 101 -31.05 1.70 2.44
N ASP A 102 -31.79 0.65 2.81
CA ASP A 102 -32.95 0.78 3.69
C ASP A 102 -32.56 0.53 5.15
N GLY A 103 -33.51 0.73 6.07
CA GLY A 103 -33.27 0.50 7.50
C GLY A 103 -33.14 -0.95 7.91
N ASP A 104 -33.68 -1.89 7.13
CA ASP A 104 -33.56 -3.32 7.43
C ASP A 104 -32.10 -3.75 7.23
N MET A 105 -31.47 -3.29 6.15
CA MET A 105 -30.04 -3.51 5.90
C MET A 105 -29.15 -2.86 6.95
N LEU A 106 -29.47 -1.63 7.39
CA LEU A 106 -28.73 -0.98 8.48
C LEU A 106 -28.83 -1.80 9.77
N THR A 107 -30.03 -2.30 10.09
CA THR A 107 -30.26 -3.13 11.26
C THR A 107 -29.46 -4.42 11.18
N GLU A 108 -29.47 -5.09 10.02
CA GLU A 108 -28.66 -6.28 9.80
C GLU A 108 -27.16 -6.01 9.90
N MET A 109 -26.68 -4.89 9.35
CA MET A 109 -25.27 -4.47 9.44
C MET A 109 -24.86 -4.22 10.89
N ALA A 110 -25.74 -3.64 11.71
CA ALA A 110 -25.50 -3.43 13.14
C ALA A 110 -25.49 -4.73 13.95
N LEU A 111 -26.38 -5.68 13.63
CA LEU A 111 -26.46 -6.97 14.31
C LEU A 111 -25.34 -7.94 13.87
N HIS A 112 -24.87 -7.80 12.63
CA HIS A 112 -23.91 -8.70 12.00
C HIS A 112 -22.89 -7.92 11.16
N PRO A 113 -21.92 -7.24 11.80
CA PRO A 113 -20.99 -6.31 11.14
C PRO A 113 -20.11 -6.95 10.06
N ASN A 114 -19.89 -8.27 10.13
CA ASN A 114 -19.07 -9.02 9.18
C ASN A 114 -19.84 -9.54 7.94
N ARG A 115 -21.17 -9.28 7.83
CA ARG A 115 -21.95 -9.78 6.70
C ARG A 115 -21.84 -8.91 5.47
N TYR A 116 -21.92 -7.59 5.66
CA TYR A 116 -21.83 -6.63 4.57
C TYR A 116 -20.38 -6.20 4.41
N GLN A 117 -19.83 -6.44 3.23
CA GLN A 117 -18.43 -6.15 2.94
C GLN A 117 -18.29 -5.44 1.60
N ILE A 118 -17.34 -4.52 1.51
CA ILE A 118 -16.93 -3.86 0.27
C ILE A 118 -15.71 -4.62 -0.24
N ASP A 119 -15.88 -5.28 -1.39
CA ASP A 119 -14.81 -5.95 -2.09
C ASP A 119 -14.20 -5.02 -3.13
N ILE A 120 -12.89 -4.85 -3.08
CA ILE A 120 -12.12 -4.07 -4.06
C ILE A 120 -11.29 -5.05 -4.88
N THR A 121 -11.60 -5.11 -6.17
CA THR A 121 -10.88 -5.95 -7.12
C THR A 121 -10.41 -5.12 -8.30
N THR A 122 -9.45 -5.64 -9.06
CA THR A 122 -8.97 -4.96 -10.26
C THR A 122 -8.45 -5.95 -11.29
N ALA A 123 -8.71 -5.64 -12.56
CA ALA A 123 -8.05 -6.31 -13.68
C ALA A 123 -6.71 -5.62 -14.06
N ASN A 124 -6.38 -4.49 -13.44
CA ASN A 124 -5.21 -3.70 -13.75
C ASN A 124 -3.95 -4.30 -13.09
N SER A 125 -3.06 -4.83 -13.93
CA SER A 125 -1.83 -5.49 -13.46
C SER A 125 -0.89 -4.56 -12.69
N GLU A 126 -0.90 -3.26 -12.95
CA GLU A 126 -0.06 -2.28 -12.25
C GLU A 126 -0.60 -2.01 -10.84
N ALA A 127 -1.91 -1.84 -10.71
CA ALA A 127 -2.57 -1.72 -9.42
C ALA A 127 -2.33 -2.97 -8.54
N THR A 128 -2.45 -4.17 -9.10
CA THR A 128 -2.18 -5.42 -8.37
C THR A 128 -0.71 -5.59 -7.98
N LYS A 129 0.24 -5.02 -8.74
CA LYS A 129 1.66 -5.02 -8.36
C LYS A 129 1.96 -4.06 -7.21
N ARG A 130 1.32 -2.90 -7.20
CA ARG A 130 1.56 -1.84 -6.20
C ARG A 130 0.78 -2.03 -4.91
N PHE A 131 -0.44 -2.56 -4.98
CA PHE A 131 -1.36 -2.68 -3.85
C PHE A 131 -1.66 -4.14 -3.48
N HIS A 132 -2.05 -4.37 -2.24
CA HIS A 132 -2.55 -5.65 -1.75
C HIS A 132 -4.01 -5.87 -2.19
N LEU A 133 -4.23 -6.11 -3.48
CA LEU A 133 -5.56 -6.42 -4.05
C LEU A 133 -5.65 -7.90 -4.47
N PRO A 134 -6.82 -8.56 -4.35
CA PRO A 134 -8.09 -8.02 -3.84
C PRO A 134 -8.08 -7.76 -2.33
N GLU A 135 -8.87 -6.78 -1.89
CA GLU A 135 -9.01 -6.42 -0.47
C GLU A 135 -10.49 -6.23 -0.12
N THR A 136 -10.85 -6.58 1.12
CA THR A 136 -12.24 -6.56 1.58
C THR A 136 -12.35 -5.73 2.86
N PHE A 137 -13.36 -4.86 2.92
CA PHE A 137 -13.61 -3.96 4.06
C PHE A 137 -15.02 -4.21 4.62
N ASP A 138 -15.14 -4.43 5.93
CA ASP A 138 -16.44 -4.55 6.58
C ASP A 138 -17.20 -3.22 6.52
N CYS A 139 -18.49 -3.25 6.16
CA CYS A 139 -19.33 -2.07 6.20
C CYS A 139 -19.63 -1.68 7.66
N VAL A 140 -19.45 -0.40 7.98
CA VAL A 140 -19.56 0.13 9.35
C VAL A 140 -20.89 0.86 9.52
N PRO A 141 -21.83 0.36 10.35
CA PRO A 141 -23.20 0.91 10.43
C PRO A 141 -23.22 2.39 10.85
N GLU A 142 -22.26 2.85 11.64
CA GLU A 142 -22.11 4.25 12.08
C GLU A 142 -21.82 5.24 10.93
N ASN A 143 -21.43 4.73 9.77
CA ASN A 143 -21.19 5.50 8.54
C ASN A 143 -22.44 5.56 7.65
N CYS A 144 -23.52 4.85 7.99
CA CYS A 144 -24.80 4.96 7.32
C CYS A 144 -25.52 6.26 7.74
N LEU A 145 -25.75 7.15 6.80
CA LEU A 145 -26.31 8.47 7.08
C LEU A 145 -27.79 8.53 6.71
N ASN A 146 -28.65 8.75 7.69
CA ASN A 146 -30.08 8.89 7.44
C ASN A 146 -30.38 10.13 6.57
N VAL A 147 -31.01 9.92 5.41
CA VAL A 147 -31.26 10.99 4.43
C VAL A 147 -32.25 12.02 4.97
N ALA A 148 -33.31 11.62 5.68
CA ALA A 148 -34.26 12.56 6.29
C ALA A 148 -33.58 13.43 7.37
N TYR A 149 -32.62 12.86 8.11
CA TYR A 149 -31.81 13.62 9.07
C TYR A 149 -30.92 14.65 8.37
N LEU A 150 -30.21 14.25 7.32
CA LEU A 150 -29.39 15.16 6.50
C LEU A 150 -30.21 16.24 5.81
N GLN A 151 -31.47 15.98 5.46
CA GLN A 151 -32.38 16.97 4.88
C GLN A 151 -32.66 18.14 5.84
N SER A 152 -32.62 17.89 7.16
CA SER A 152 -32.84 18.93 8.18
C SER A 152 -31.66 19.90 8.34
N PHE A 153 -30.50 19.59 7.77
CA PHE A 153 -29.30 20.41 7.90
C PHE A 153 -29.26 21.53 6.85
N THR A 154 -28.66 22.66 7.23
CA THR A 154 -28.23 23.66 6.25
C THR A 154 -27.16 23.07 5.34
N ALA A 155 -26.99 23.63 4.14
CA ALA A 155 -26.01 23.13 3.16
C ALA A 155 -24.59 23.07 3.74
N THR A 156 -24.16 24.11 4.47
CA THR A 156 -22.84 24.17 5.10
C THR A 156 -22.67 23.12 6.21
N LYS A 157 -23.67 22.95 7.07
CA LYS A 157 -23.64 21.94 8.15
C LYS A 157 -23.59 20.53 7.56
N ARG A 158 -24.37 20.28 6.52
CA ARG A 158 -24.40 19.00 5.80
C ARG A 158 -23.06 18.69 5.14
N ALA A 159 -22.45 19.64 4.43
CA ALA A 159 -21.14 19.44 3.82
C ALA A 159 -20.07 19.05 4.85
N LYS A 160 -19.99 19.79 5.97
CA LYS A 160 -19.07 19.47 7.08
C LYS A 160 -19.34 18.08 7.69
N PHE A 161 -20.62 17.73 7.85
CA PHE A 161 -21.01 16.44 8.40
C PHE A 161 -20.67 15.27 7.47
N LEU A 162 -20.91 15.43 6.16
CA LEU A 162 -20.55 14.45 5.14
C LEU A 162 -19.03 14.23 5.10
N GLN A 163 -18.22 15.30 5.10
CA GLN A 163 -16.76 15.20 5.14
C GLN A 163 -16.23 14.42 6.35
N LYS A 164 -16.90 14.52 7.51
CA LYS A 164 -16.51 13.78 8.71
C LYS A 164 -16.91 12.30 8.66
N LYS A 165 -17.93 11.95 7.88
CA LYS A 165 -18.57 10.63 7.88
C LYS A 165 -18.22 9.77 6.67
N ILE A 166 -17.80 10.39 5.57
CA ILE A 166 -17.27 9.68 4.41
C ILE A 166 -15.83 9.28 4.73
N TRP A 167 -15.65 7.98 4.94
CA TRP A 167 -14.34 7.39 5.18
C TRP A 167 -13.55 7.14 3.89
N LYS A 168 -12.21 7.23 4.00
CA LYS A 168 -11.27 6.77 2.99
C LYS A 168 -10.88 5.33 3.30
N LEU A 169 -11.10 4.41 2.37
CA LEU A 169 -10.66 3.02 2.51
C LEU A 169 -9.13 2.98 2.46
N SER A 170 -8.52 2.26 3.41
CA SER A 170 -7.06 2.15 3.48
C SER A 170 -6.62 0.89 2.76
N VAL A 171 -6.31 1.02 1.47
CA VAL A 171 -5.72 -0.08 0.69
C VAL A 171 -4.23 -0.10 0.95
N ARG A 172 -3.71 -1.23 1.43
CA ARG A 172 -2.27 -1.32 1.74
C ARG A 172 -1.47 -1.35 0.46
N GLU A 173 -0.57 -0.38 0.29
CA GLU A 173 0.52 -0.54 -0.66
C GLU A 173 1.34 -1.75 -0.24
N LYS A 174 1.65 -2.62 -1.20
CA LYS A 174 2.71 -3.62 -1.02
C LYS A 174 3.95 -2.80 -0.73
N LYS A 175 4.43 -2.86 0.51
CA LYS A 175 5.74 -2.31 0.83
C LYS A 175 6.67 -2.90 -0.22
N ILE A 176 7.18 -2.04 -1.10
CA ILE A 176 8.41 -2.35 -1.80
C ILE A 176 9.39 -2.46 -0.65
N THR A 177 9.65 -3.69 -0.20
CA THR A 177 10.79 -3.92 0.66
C THR A 177 11.97 -3.50 -0.20
N LEU A 178 12.48 -2.28 0.02
CA LEU A 178 13.73 -1.77 -0.54
C LEU A 178 14.96 -2.62 -0.12
N LYS A 179 14.75 -3.90 0.25
CA LYS A 179 15.79 -4.89 0.55
C LYS A 179 16.06 -5.85 -0.60
N GLU A 180 15.22 -5.91 -1.62
CA GLU A 180 15.47 -6.83 -2.74
C GLU A 180 15.13 -6.16 -4.07
N GLN A 181 15.87 -5.09 -4.42
CA GLN A 181 16.44 -5.20 -5.77
C GLN A 181 17.37 -6.42 -5.69
N PRO A 182 17.29 -7.40 -6.60
CA PRO A 182 18.38 -8.36 -6.69
C PRO A 182 19.64 -7.52 -6.84
N GLU A 183 20.51 -7.52 -5.82
CA GLU A 183 21.84 -6.90 -5.95
C GLU A 183 22.37 -7.51 -7.26
N THR A 184 22.59 -6.69 -8.29
CA THR A 184 23.16 -7.20 -9.54
C THR A 184 24.55 -7.72 -9.19
N ILE A 185 24.65 -9.01 -8.91
CA ILE A 185 25.92 -9.69 -8.68
C ILE A 185 26.55 -9.79 -10.05
N LYS A 186 27.66 -9.09 -10.23
CA LYS A 186 28.46 -9.20 -11.45
C LYS A 186 29.56 -10.24 -11.23
N ASP A 187 29.86 -11.02 -12.25
CA ASP A 187 31.03 -11.87 -12.27
C ASP A 187 32.23 -11.07 -12.81
N SER A 188 33.41 -11.30 -12.24
CA SER A 188 34.65 -10.73 -12.75
C SER A 188 35.83 -11.64 -12.40
N THR A 189 36.83 -11.67 -13.29
CA THR A 189 38.04 -12.47 -13.12
C THR A 189 39.23 -11.55 -12.92
N LEU A 190 40.04 -11.82 -11.89
CA LEU A 190 41.34 -11.17 -11.68
C LEU A 190 42.44 -12.23 -11.79
N THR A 191 43.42 -11.96 -12.64
CA THR A 191 44.56 -12.86 -12.86
C THR A 191 45.82 -12.25 -12.23
N PHE A 192 46.53 -13.05 -11.45
CA PHE A 192 47.83 -12.69 -10.88
C PHE A 192 48.84 -13.79 -11.20
N SER A 193 50.12 -13.46 -11.22
CA SER A 193 51.22 -14.42 -11.37
C SER A 193 52.09 -14.42 -10.12
N LEU A 194 52.49 -15.60 -9.65
CA LEU A 194 53.42 -15.78 -8.53
C LEU A 194 54.80 -15.15 -8.80
N ARG A 195 55.15 -14.92 -10.06
CA ARG A 195 56.37 -14.20 -10.47
C ARG A 195 56.34 -12.72 -10.07
N ASN A 196 55.15 -12.17 -9.84
CA ASN A 196 54.95 -10.78 -9.41
C ASN A 196 54.41 -10.74 -7.97
N PRO A 197 54.70 -9.67 -7.21
CA PRO A 197 54.12 -9.50 -5.89
C PRO A 197 52.58 -9.50 -5.95
N ILE A 198 51.95 -10.54 -5.40
CA ILE A 198 50.49 -10.58 -5.25
C ILE A 198 50.06 -9.53 -4.23
N PRO A 199 49.02 -8.71 -4.51
CA PRO A 199 48.56 -7.68 -3.58
C PRO A 199 48.17 -8.24 -2.21
N LYS A 200 48.48 -7.48 -1.16
CA LYS A 200 48.30 -7.93 0.23
C LYS A 200 46.86 -8.29 0.57
N GLY A 201 45.88 -7.58 0.01
CA GLY A 201 44.46 -7.88 0.21
C GLY A 201 44.06 -9.25 -0.35
N ILE A 202 44.63 -9.65 -1.48
CA ILE A 202 44.40 -10.97 -2.08
C ILE A 202 44.98 -12.07 -1.19
N LEU A 203 46.19 -11.88 -0.67
CA LEU A 203 46.82 -12.81 0.28
C LEU A 203 46.02 -12.94 1.59
N MET A 204 45.37 -11.87 2.05
CA MET A 204 44.50 -11.92 3.23
C MET A 204 43.20 -12.71 2.99
N ALA A 205 42.71 -12.73 1.74
CA ALA A 205 41.50 -13.44 1.36
C ALA A 205 41.75 -14.93 1.04
N LEU A 206 42.97 -15.27 0.63
CA LEU A 206 43.42 -16.62 0.25
C LEU A 206 44.54 -17.15 1.18
N PRO A 207 44.27 -17.43 2.46
CA PRO A 207 45.26 -18.02 3.35
C PRO A 207 45.73 -19.41 2.89
N GLU A 208 44.94 -20.10 2.06
CA GLU A 208 45.24 -21.40 1.46
C GLU A 208 46.11 -21.35 0.19
N LEU A 209 46.50 -20.17 -0.29
CA LEU A 209 47.29 -20.03 -1.50
C LEU A 209 48.64 -20.75 -1.37
N ASN A 210 48.91 -21.72 -2.24
CA ASN A 210 50.20 -22.38 -2.30
C ASN A 210 51.16 -21.58 -3.20
N LYS A 211 52.22 -21.02 -2.63
CA LYS A 211 53.20 -20.20 -3.38
C LYS A 211 54.27 -21.03 -4.09
N GLU A 212 54.35 -22.32 -3.80
CA GLU A 212 55.34 -23.25 -4.36
C GLU A 212 54.73 -24.12 -5.46
N ASP A 213 53.42 -24.01 -5.69
CA ASP A 213 52.72 -24.75 -6.74
C ASP A 213 53.14 -24.25 -8.13
N HIS A 214 53.38 -25.19 -9.04
CA HIS A 214 53.72 -24.91 -10.44
C HIS A 214 52.50 -25.03 -11.37
N SER A 215 51.31 -25.22 -10.81
CA SER A 215 50.04 -25.26 -11.54
C SER A 215 49.22 -23.98 -11.35
N ILE A 216 48.30 -23.73 -12.28
CA ILE A 216 47.33 -22.63 -12.17
C ILE A 216 46.36 -22.95 -11.02
N GLN A 217 46.23 -22.03 -10.07
CA GLN A 217 45.28 -22.15 -8.96
C GLN A 217 44.10 -21.21 -9.17
N GLU A 218 42.87 -21.72 -9.06
CA GLU A 218 41.63 -20.95 -9.21
C GLU A 218 40.87 -20.88 -7.88
N PHE A 219 40.48 -19.67 -7.48
CA PHE A 219 39.70 -19.43 -6.27
C PHE A 219 38.47 -18.58 -6.59
N THR A 220 37.31 -18.99 -6.09
CA THR A 220 36.10 -18.18 -6.15
C THR A 220 35.89 -17.48 -4.81
N ILE A 221 35.72 -16.16 -4.84
CA ILE A 221 35.39 -15.34 -3.68
C ILE A 221 34.05 -14.65 -3.90
N ASP A 222 33.08 -15.04 -3.07
CA ASP A 222 31.77 -14.42 -3.01
C ASP A 222 31.75 -13.19 -2.10
N ASN A 223 30.75 -12.32 -2.29
CA ASN A 223 30.52 -11.12 -1.48
C ASN A 223 31.65 -10.08 -1.55
N CYS A 224 32.29 -9.93 -2.71
CA CYS A 224 33.19 -8.81 -2.98
C CYS A 224 32.37 -7.55 -3.30
N TYR A 225 32.91 -6.36 -3.00
CA TYR A 225 32.25 -5.09 -3.29
C TYR A 225 33.19 -4.14 -4.03
N TRP A 226 32.75 -3.59 -5.15
CA TRP A 226 33.43 -2.46 -5.78
C TRP A 226 32.87 -1.16 -5.22
N ILE A 227 33.72 -0.35 -4.59
CA ILE A 227 33.37 0.93 -3.99
C ILE A 227 34.56 1.88 -4.07
N GLU A 228 34.31 3.15 -4.41
CA GLU A 228 35.34 4.20 -4.47
C GLU A 228 36.62 3.77 -5.25
N ASN A 229 36.41 3.14 -6.40
CA ASN A 229 37.45 2.67 -7.32
C ASN A 229 38.39 1.58 -6.78
N THR A 230 37.97 0.81 -5.79
CA THR A 230 38.72 -0.37 -5.33
C THR A 230 37.78 -1.52 -4.98
N PHE A 231 38.33 -2.74 -4.97
CA PHE A 231 37.62 -3.92 -4.48
C PHE A 231 37.83 -4.08 -2.98
N LEU A 232 36.73 -4.27 -2.26
CA LEU A 232 36.70 -4.82 -0.91
C LEU A 232 36.47 -6.33 -0.99
N ILE A 233 37.44 -7.09 -0.50
CA ILE A 233 37.48 -8.55 -0.56
C ILE A 233 37.35 -9.09 0.87
N PRO A 234 36.45 -10.04 1.14
CA PRO A 234 36.26 -10.58 2.48
C PRO A 234 37.53 -11.28 2.97
N ILE A 235 37.90 -11.03 4.23
CA ILE A 235 39.04 -11.69 4.87
C ILE A 235 38.53 -12.98 5.51
N LYS A 236 39.16 -14.11 5.17
CA LYS A 236 38.91 -15.38 5.86
C LYS A 236 39.55 -15.34 7.24
N SER A 237 38.81 -14.85 8.23
CA SER A 237 39.25 -14.79 9.63
C SER A 237 38.92 -16.09 10.37
N LYS A 238 39.84 -16.57 11.21
CA LYS A 238 39.53 -17.60 12.22
C LYS A 238 38.49 -17.03 13.18
N ILE A 239 37.40 -17.76 13.41
CA ILE A 239 36.24 -17.40 14.24
C ILE A 239 36.67 -16.62 15.49
N ILE A 240 36.43 -15.31 15.50
CA ILE A 240 36.71 -14.45 16.65
C ILE A 240 35.48 -14.52 17.58
N LYS A 241 35.68 -14.93 18.85
CA LYS A 241 34.63 -14.90 19.87
C LYS A 241 34.09 -13.48 20.00
N ARG A 242 32.77 -13.30 19.94
CA ARG A 242 32.11 -11.99 20.03
C ARG A 242 32.37 -11.37 21.40
N GLN A 243 33.07 -10.23 21.43
CA GLN A 243 33.27 -9.40 22.62
C GLN A 243 32.55 -8.04 22.43
N PRO A 244 32.18 -7.34 23.52
CA PRO A 244 31.76 -5.94 23.43
C PRO A 244 32.76 -5.12 22.61
N ASP A 245 32.27 -4.21 21.76
CA ASP A 245 33.05 -3.35 20.86
C ASP A 245 33.88 -4.04 19.77
N SER A 246 33.81 -5.36 19.61
CA SER A 246 34.52 -6.02 18.52
C SER A 246 33.90 -5.68 17.15
N CYS A 247 34.78 -5.55 16.16
CA CYS A 247 34.43 -5.32 14.77
C CYS A 247 34.26 -6.66 14.04
N TYR A 248 33.22 -6.77 13.20
CA TYR A 248 32.86 -8.00 12.49
C TYR A 248 32.75 -7.75 10.99
N GLU A 249 32.68 -8.86 10.24
CA GLU A 249 32.57 -8.85 8.78
C GLU A 249 33.71 -8.01 8.16
N ASN A 250 34.93 -8.54 8.30
CA ASN A 250 36.15 -7.85 7.91
C ASN A 250 36.43 -8.03 6.42
N TYR A 251 36.83 -6.94 5.77
CA TYR A 251 37.25 -6.90 4.37
C TYR A 251 38.61 -6.23 4.27
N ALA A 252 39.33 -6.49 3.19
CA ALA A 252 40.53 -5.78 2.80
C ALA A 252 40.34 -5.12 1.43
N THR A 253 40.91 -3.94 1.23
CA THR A 253 41.16 -3.43 -0.13
C THR A 253 42.19 -4.30 -0.84
N ILE A 254 42.31 -4.23 -2.18
CA ILE A 254 43.37 -4.95 -2.93
C ILE A 254 44.77 -4.68 -2.33
N GLU A 255 45.03 -3.45 -1.91
CA GLU A 255 46.30 -3.03 -1.31
C GLU A 255 46.50 -3.53 0.13
N GLY A 256 45.47 -4.10 0.75
CA GLY A 256 45.52 -4.71 2.09
C GLY A 256 45.12 -3.77 3.24
N LYS A 257 44.38 -2.70 2.98
CA LYS A 257 43.77 -1.88 4.04
C LYS A 257 42.53 -2.59 4.59
N ILE A 258 42.55 -2.93 5.88
CA ILE A 258 41.46 -3.66 6.53
C ILE A 258 40.35 -2.71 6.97
N CYS A 259 39.10 -3.12 6.78
CA CYS A 259 37.93 -2.45 7.34
C CYS A 259 36.87 -3.46 7.78
N SER A 260 35.87 -2.99 8.55
CA SER A 260 34.82 -3.85 9.11
C SER A 260 33.45 -3.28 8.80
N LYS A 261 32.52 -4.13 8.34
CA LYS A 261 31.18 -3.70 7.92
C LYS A 261 30.23 -3.47 9.10
N SER A 262 30.45 -4.15 10.22
CA SER A 262 29.56 -4.08 11.39
C SER A 262 30.31 -4.22 12.71
N GLY A 263 29.65 -3.87 13.82
CA GLY A 263 30.28 -3.82 15.14
C GLY A 263 31.11 -2.53 15.34
N CYS A 264 32.16 -2.64 16.17
CA CYS A 264 32.95 -1.52 16.68
C CYS A 264 32.17 -0.60 17.65
N ILE A 265 32.86 0.33 18.32
CA ILE A 265 32.31 1.27 19.32
C ILE A 265 31.05 2.02 18.83
N THR A 266 30.97 2.33 17.53
CA THR A 266 29.86 3.09 16.93
C THR A 266 28.73 2.23 16.38
N GLY A 267 28.89 0.89 16.34
CA GLY A 267 27.98 -0.05 15.71
C GLY A 267 27.87 0.03 14.18
N LYS A 268 28.51 1.02 13.54
CA LYS A 268 28.42 1.30 12.10
C LYS A 268 29.55 0.69 11.27
N GLY A 269 30.43 -0.10 11.89
CA GLY A 269 31.67 -0.56 11.25
C GLY A 269 32.75 0.52 11.20
N SER A 270 33.84 0.24 10.47
CA SER A 270 35.04 1.07 10.40
C SER A 270 35.53 1.25 8.95
N GLY A 271 36.28 2.32 8.69
CA GLY A 271 36.92 2.57 7.39
C GLY A 271 35.95 2.63 6.21
N LEU A 272 36.42 2.20 5.02
CA LEU A 272 35.63 2.13 3.79
C LEU A 272 34.38 1.24 3.92
N CYS A 273 34.46 0.19 4.75
CA CYS A 273 33.37 -0.75 4.96
C CYS A 273 32.13 -0.12 5.64
N SER A 274 32.29 0.98 6.39
CA SER A 274 31.15 1.72 6.96
C SER A 274 30.18 2.24 5.89
N LYS A 275 30.69 2.49 4.67
CA LYS A 275 29.91 2.93 3.51
C LYS A 275 29.13 1.80 2.84
N LEU A 276 29.39 0.54 3.17
CA LEU A 276 28.60 -0.60 2.66
C LEU A 276 27.16 -0.59 3.22
N ASN A 277 26.93 0.12 4.33
CA ASN A 277 25.62 0.28 4.96
C ASN A 277 24.87 1.52 4.44
N SER A 278 25.52 2.41 3.67
CA SER A 278 24.85 3.55 3.01
C SER A 278 24.31 3.18 1.62
N SER A 279 23.28 3.89 1.16
CA SER A 279 22.56 3.66 -0.11
C SER A 279 23.31 4.14 -1.36
N THR A 280 24.64 4.29 -1.29
CA THR A 280 25.49 4.82 -2.36
C THR A 280 26.10 3.72 -3.22
N ASN A 281 26.45 4.07 -4.46
CA ASN A 281 27.02 3.27 -5.58
C ASN A 281 28.02 2.15 -5.17
N LYS A 282 27.51 1.06 -4.62
CA LYS A 282 28.25 -0.19 -4.42
C LYS A 282 27.76 -1.21 -5.45
N ILE A 283 28.69 -1.97 -6.00
CA ILE A 283 28.36 -3.09 -6.88
C ILE A 283 28.91 -4.35 -6.23
N LYS A 284 28.06 -5.36 -6.09
CA LYS A 284 28.46 -6.65 -5.55
C LYS A 284 29.04 -7.52 -6.66
N TYR A 285 30.14 -8.19 -6.37
CA TYR A 285 30.82 -9.07 -7.29
C TYR A 285 31.02 -10.47 -6.70
N LYS A 286 30.96 -11.45 -7.59
CA LYS A 286 31.62 -12.74 -7.43
C LYS A 286 32.94 -12.66 -8.19
N LEU A 287 34.05 -12.80 -7.48
CA LEU A 287 35.39 -12.71 -8.08
C LEU A 287 35.99 -14.09 -8.26
N THR A 288 36.39 -14.42 -9.48
CA THR A 288 37.27 -15.55 -9.77
C THR A 288 38.71 -15.06 -9.79
N LEU A 289 39.54 -15.58 -8.91
CA LEU A 289 40.96 -15.29 -8.85
C LEU A 289 41.73 -16.43 -9.51
N ILE A 290 42.51 -16.12 -10.54
CA ILE A 290 43.39 -17.07 -11.22
C ILE A 290 44.83 -16.71 -10.84
N ILE A 291 45.54 -17.65 -10.22
CA ILE A 291 46.93 -17.49 -9.83
C ILE A 291 47.79 -18.38 -10.73
N GLU A 292 48.55 -17.75 -11.61
CA GLU A 292 49.51 -18.39 -12.51
C GLU A 292 50.86 -18.61 -11.80
N PRO A 293 51.59 -19.68 -12.13
CA PRO A 293 52.92 -19.97 -11.58
C PRO A 293 54.03 -18.99 -12.01
#